data_AF-A0AAV2J8X8-F1
#
_entry.id   AF-A0AAV2J8X8-F1
#
_cell.length_a   1.000
_cell.length_b   1.000
_cell.length_c   1.000
_cell.angle_alpha   90.00
_cell.angle_beta   90.00
_cell.angle_gamma   90.00
#
_symmetry.space_group_name_H-M   'P 1'
#
loop_
_entity.id
_entity.type
_entity.pdbx_description
1 polymer ?
#
loop_
_entity_poly.entity_id
_entity_poly.type
_entity_poly.pdbx_seq_one_letter_code
_entity_poly.pdbx_strand_id
1 'polypeptide(L)'
;MASTGKPQCSKDEIIKSVRNVTGGWLIYKASGGWGSRKLNLAAPDDTGYSGKILKNANRGAKCLYIAPVQEELCMDPLPFDDEAFKEMHKAKCHTCHTDIPIQLLKNHIQLCANSPSDELVFSEVEESEVEEVGSMQTCPVCTELFPQDIIEDHASSCGERLTKAVL
;
A
#
# COMPACT_ATOMS: atom_id res chain seq x y z
N MET A 1 14.08 -33.38 -14.59
CA MET A 1 13.21 -32.30 -14.09
C MET A 1 14.01 -31.02 -14.09
N ALA A 2 13.82 -30.16 -15.10
CA ALA A 2 14.54 -28.90 -15.22
C ALA A 2 13.77 -27.84 -14.42
N SER A 3 14.37 -27.36 -13.33
CA SER A 3 13.88 -26.20 -12.60
C SER A 3 14.15 -24.96 -13.45
N THR A 4 13.11 -24.47 -14.13
CA THR A 4 13.12 -23.15 -14.74
C THR A 4 12.98 -22.12 -13.62
N GLY A 5 14.11 -21.71 -13.03
CA GLY A 5 14.15 -20.50 -12.22
C GLY A 5 13.72 -19.32 -13.09
N LYS A 6 12.65 -18.63 -12.69
CA LYS A 6 12.30 -17.33 -13.29
C LYS A 6 13.52 -16.41 -13.17
N PRO A 7 13.87 -15.65 -14.21
CA PRO A 7 14.86 -14.58 -14.04
C PRO A 7 14.28 -13.58 -13.04
N GLN A 8 14.86 -13.53 -11.84
CA GLN A 8 14.67 -12.41 -10.93
C GLN A 8 15.26 -11.20 -11.64
N CYS A 9 14.38 -10.37 -12.20
CA CYS A 9 14.79 -9.10 -12.77
C CYS A 9 15.31 -8.24 -11.62
N SER A 10 16.59 -7.89 -11.66
CA SER A 10 17.19 -7.08 -10.60
C SER A 10 16.45 -5.74 -10.56
N LYS A 11 15.93 -5.36 -9.38
CA LYS A 11 15.12 -4.14 -9.20
C LYS A 11 15.86 -2.91 -9.76
N ASP A 12 17.18 -2.91 -9.69
CA ASP A 12 18.05 -1.83 -10.15
C ASP A 12 18.13 -1.71 -11.69
N GLU A 13 18.04 -2.79 -12.46
CA GLU A 13 18.10 -2.72 -13.93
C GLU A 13 16.78 -2.25 -14.56
N ILE A 14 15.63 -2.66 -14.01
CA ILE A 14 14.32 -2.15 -14.45
C ILE A 14 14.23 -0.65 -14.16
N ILE A 15 14.59 -0.23 -12.95
CA ILE A 15 14.54 1.19 -12.55
C ILE A 15 15.47 2.03 -13.45
N LYS A 16 16.65 1.51 -13.83
CA LYS A 16 17.61 2.26 -14.67
C LYS A 16 17.22 2.33 -16.14
N SER A 17 16.54 1.30 -16.66
CA SER A 17 16.01 1.25 -18.04
C SER A 17 14.78 2.16 -18.23
N VAL A 18 13.96 2.31 -17.19
CA VAL A 18 12.69 3.05 -17.22
C VAL A 18 12.85 4.54 -16.83
N ARG A 19 13.96 4.95 -16.19
CA ARG A 19 14.22 6.35 -15.82
C ARG A 19 14.13 7.35 -16.99
N ASN A 20 14.37 6.91 -18.22
CA ASN A 20 14.36 7.78 -19.40
C ASN A 20 13.01 7.83 -20.14
N VAL A 21 12.03 7.01 -19.76
CA VAL A 21 10.65 7.09 -20.27
C VAL A 21 9.71 7.22 -19.07
N THR A 22 9.61 8.45 -18.55
CA THR A 22 8.64 8.75 -17.50
C THR A 22 7.21 8.77 -18.07
N GLY A 23 6.37 7.86 -17.60
CA GLY A 23 4.90 7.99 -17.56
C GLY A 23 4.24 8.50 -18.84
N GLY A 24 4.15 7.64 -19.85
CA GLY A 24 3.38 7.92 -21.06
C GLY A 24 2.10 7.09 -21.12
N TRP A 25 1.03 7.68 -21.62
CA TRP A 25 -0.18 6.96 -22.02
C TRP A 25 -0.32 7.00 -23.54
N LEU A 26 -0.65 5.88 -24.18
CA LEU A 26 -1.04 5.84 -25.58
C LEU A 26 -2.55 5.95 -25.69
N ILE A 27 -3.01 6.75 -26.66
CA ILE A 27 -4.43 6.96 -26.91
C ILE A 27 -4.81 6.27 -28.21
N TYR A 28 -5.85 5.44 -28.16
CA TYR A 28 -6.37 4.73 -29.30
C TYR A 28 -7.79 5.14 -29.62
N LYS A 29 -8.12 5.19 -30.92
CA LYS A 29 -9.48 5.39 -31.43
C LYS A 29 -9.97 4.15 -32.16
N ALA A 30 -11.23 3.80 -31.95
CA ALA A 30 -11.88 2.75 -32.73
C ALA A 30 -12.12 3.21 -34.18
N SER A 31 -11.96 2.29 -35.14
CA SER A 31 -12.40 2.52 -36.53
C SER A 31 -13.93 2.51 -36.66
N GLY A 32 -14.45 3.11 -37.74
CA GLY A 32 -15.87 2.99 -38.12
C GLY A 32 -16.22 1.58 -38.60
N GLY A 33 -17.51 1.21 -38.55
CA GLY A 33 -18.02 -0.10 -38.97
C GLY A 33 -18.81 -0.86 -37.88
N TRP A 34 -19.47 -1.95 -38.26
CA TRP A 34 -20.19 -2.85 -37.36
C TRP A 34 -19.32 -4.05 -36.97
N GLY A 35 -19.39 -4.51 -35.71
CA GLY A 35 -18.61 -5.66 -35.21
C GLY A 35 -17.35 -5.30 -34.42
N SER A 36 -16.33 -6.17 -34.45
CA SER A 36 -15.06 -5.97 -33.76
C SER A 36 -14.26 -4.84 -34.41
N ARG A 37 -14.09 -3.72 -33.70
CA ARG A 37 -13.44 -2.52 -34.22
C ARG A 37 -11.96 -2.56 -33.92
N LYS A 38 -11.13 -2.38 -34.95
CA LYS A 38 -9.69 -2.23 -34.77
C LYS A 38 -9.38 -0.90 -34.07
N LEU A 39 -8.50 -0.96 -33.09
CA LEU A 39 -7.96 0.23 -32.43
C LEU A 39 -6.79 0.79 -33.24
N ASN A 40 -6.81 2.11 -33.48
CA ASN A 40 -5.75 2.83 -34.16
C ASN A 40 -5.13 3.84 -33.20
N LEU A 41 -3.80 3.89 -33.15
CA LEU A 41 -3.08 4.85 -32.32
C LEU A 41 -3.33 6.28 -32.83
N ALA A 42 -3.73 7.18 -31.92
CA ALA A 42 -3.61 8.61 -32.14
C ALA A 42 -2.18 8.99 -31.73
N ALA A 43 -1.33 9.35 -32.69
CA ALA A 43 0.05 9.71 -32.38
C ALA A 43 0.10 11.05 -31.62
N PRO A 44 0.87 11.14 -30.52
CA PRO A 44 1.18 12.42 -29.89
C PRO A 44 2.17 13.23 -30.75
N ASP A 45 2.30 14.52 -30.44
CA ASP A 45 3.41 15.35 -30.92
C ASP A 45 4.62 15.24 -29.98
N ASP A 46 5.67 16.03 -30.26
CA ASP A 46 6.88 16.13 -29.44
C ASP A 46 6.64 16.65 -28.01
N THR A 47 5.50 17.31 -27.79
CA THR A 47 5.04 17.80 -26.48
C THR A 47 3.96 16.91 -25.84
N GLY A 48 3.54 15.84 -26.53
CA GLY A 48 2.52 14.90 -26.07
C GLY A 48 1.15 15.07 -26.74
N TYR A 49 0.08 14.91 -25.97
CA TYR A 49 -1.29 15.03 -26.47
C TYR A 49 -1.87 16.42 -26.20
N SER A 50 -2.09 17.19 -27.26
CA SER A 50 -2.85 18.43 -27.17
C SER A 50 -4.35 18.20 -27.33
N GLY A 51 -5.17 19.12 -26.81
CA GLY A 51 -6.62 19.08 -27.00
C GLY A 51 -7.04 19.08 -28.48
N LYS A 52 -6.22 19.61 -29.39
CA LYS A 52 -6.43 19.55 -30.84
C LYS A 52 -6.26 18.12 -31.36
N ILE A 53 -5.22 17.41 -30.93
CA ILE A 53 -4.98 16.00 -31.27
C ILE A 53 -6.13 15.14 -30.77
N LEU A 54 -6.55 15.33 -29.51
CA LEU A 54 -7.66 14.57 -28.91
C LEU A 54 -8.99 14.81 -29.63
N LYS A 55 -9.32 16.08 -29.91
CA LYS A 55 -10.53 16.44 -30.66
C LYS A 55 -10.53 15.84 -32.06
N ASN A 56 -9.39 15.84 -32.74
CA ASN A 56 -9.24 15.25 -34.06
C ASN A 56 -9.36 13.72 -34.04
N ALA A 57 -8.75 13.06 -33.05
CA ALA A 57 -8.85 11.62 -32.85
C ALA A 57 -10.29 11.18 -32.54
N ASN A 58 -11.06 12.03 -31.85
CA ASN A 58 -12.45 11.76 -31.47
C ASN A 58 -13.48 12.19 -32.52
N ARG A 59 -13.08 12.62 -33.74
CA ARG A 59 -14.03 12.97 -34.80
C ARG A 59 -14.80 11.73 -35.26
N GLY A 60 -16.01 11.55 -34.74
CA GLY A 60 -16.91 10.43 -35.06
C GLY A 60 -16.75 9.18 -34.19
N ALA A 61 -15.79 9.16 -33.26
CA ALA A 61 -15.73 8.15 -32.21
C ALA A 61 -16.52 8.63 -30.98
N LYS A 62 -17.18 7.71 -30.27
CA LYS A 62 -17.82 8.04 -28.98
C LYS A 62 -16.87 7.81 -27.79
N CYS A 63 -15.79 7.05 -28.01
CA CYS A 63 -14.86 6.64 -26.97
C CYS A 63 -13.41 6.64 -27.51
N LEU A 64 -12.49 7.14 -26.67
CA LEU A 64 -11.06 6.93 -26.80
C LEU A 64 -10.62 5.91 -25.75
N TYR A 65 -9.62 5.10 -26.08
CA TYR A 65 -9.03 4.10 -25.17
C TYR A 65 -7.64 4.58 -24.78
N ILE A 66 -7.27 4.34 -23.53
CA ILE A 66 -5.98 4.75 -22.98
C ILE A 66 -5.25 3.48 -22.53
N ALA A 67 -4.01 3.30 -22.98
CA ALA A 67 -3.14 2.21 -22.53
C ALA A 67 -1.83 2.79 -21.98
N PRO A 68 -1.28 2.24 -20.89
CA PRO A 68 0.05 2.64 -20.43
C PRO A 68 1.09 2.27 -21.49
N VAL A 69 2.11 3.11 -21.66
CA VAL A 69 3.27 2.80 -22.52
C VAL A 69 4.12 1.67 -21.93
N GLN A 70 4.07 1.52 -20.61
CA GLN A 70 4.86 0.53 -19.86
C GLN A 70 4.15 -0.82 -19.86
N GLU A 71 4.85 -1.88 -20.29
CA GLU A 71 4.35 -3.27 -20.28
C GLU A 71 4.27 -3.84 -18.86
N GLU A 72 5.22 -3.47 -18.00
CA GLU A 72 5.21 -3.80 -16.57
C GLU A 72 5.25 -2.51 -15.74
N LEU A 73 4.29 -2.38 -14.82
CA LEU A 73 4.27 -1.32 -13.81
C LEU A 73 4.74 -1.93 -12.49
N CYS A 74 5.81 -1.37 -11.93
CA CYS A 74 6.19 -1.69 -10.56
C CYS A 74 5.11 -1.18 -9.63
N MET A 75 4.43 -2.10 -8.94
CA MET A 75 3.41 -1.80 -7.93
C MET A 75 3.98 -1.96 -6.50
N ASP A 76 5.30 -2.10 -6.38
CA ASP A 76 5.96 -2.13 -5.08
C ASP A 76 5.72 -0.79 -4.36
N PRO A 77 5.46 -0.81 -3.05
CA PRO A 77 5.34 0.42 -2.28
C PRO A 77 6.65 1.22 -2.37
N LEU A 78 6.52 2.53 -2.62
CA LEU A 78 7.67 3.42 -2.58
C LEU A 78 8.29 3.43 -1.17
N PRO A 79 9.62 3.48 -1.05
CA PRO A 79 10.27 3.52 0.24
C PRO A 79 10.04 4.90 0.90
N PHE A 80 9.99 4.95 2.23
CA PHE A 80 9.57 6.16 2.95
C PHE A 80 10.57 7.35 2.87
N ASP A 81 11.78 7.09 2.39
CA ASP A 81 12.83 8.06 2.09
C ASP A 81 12.77 8.61 0.65
N ASP A 82 11.85 8.11 -0.18
CA ASP A 82 11.67 8.58 -1.56
C ASP A 82 11.31 10.08 -1.62
N GLU A 83 11.75 10.75 -2.68
CA GLU A 83 11.48 12.18 -2.93
C GLU A 83 9.97 12.48 -3.02
N ALA A 84 9.15 11.52 -3.43
CA ALA A 84 7.69 11.64 -3.42
C ALA A 84 7.12 11.94 -2.01
N PHE A 85 7.85 11.60 -0.95
CA PHE A 85 7.45 11.81 0.44
C PHE A 85 8.16 12.99 1.11
N LYS A 86 8.98 13.75 0.39
CA LYS A 86 9.83 14.81 0.98
C LYS A 86 9.03 15.97 1.57
N GLU A 87 7.95 16.36 0.91
CA GLU A 87 7.06 17.43 1.37
C GLU A 87 6.01 16.95 2.38
N MET A 88 5.93 15.64 2.61
CA MET A 88 4.99 15.08 3.58
C MET A 88 5.53 15.22 4.99
N HIS A 89 4.66 15.61 5.93
CA HIS A 89 5.00 15.67 7.35
C HIS A 89 5.29 14.26 7.86
N LYS A 90 6.49 14.06 8.40
CA LYS A 90 6.98 12.76 8.90
C LYS A 90 6.97 12.72 10.42
N ALA A 91 6.78 11.53 10.96
CA ALA A 91 6.91 11.22 12.37
C ALA A 91 7.70 9.92 12.55
N LYS A 92 8.46 9.84 13.64
CA LYS A 92 9.33 8.70 13.92
C LYS A 92 8.52 7.54 14.48
N CYS A 93 8.62 6.36 13.87
CA CYS A 93 8.06 5.15 14.46
C CYS A 93 8.80 4.81 15.75
N HIS A 94 8.08 4.46 16.81
CA HIS A 94 8.73 4.14 18.10
C HIS A 94 9.36 2.74 18.11
N THR A 95 8.94 1.84 17.20
CA THR A 95 9.44 0.47 17.11
C THR A 95 10.69 0.36 16.24
N CYS A 96 10.65 0.88 15.00
CA CYS A 96 11.78 0.78 14.06
C CYS A 96 12.58 2.08 13.90
N HIS A 97 12.15 3.18 14.55
CA HIS A 97 12.82 4.49 14.50
C HIS A 97 12.92 5.17 13.11
N THR A 98 12.31 4.60 12.08
CA THR A 98 12.18 5.18 10.74
C THR A 98 11.21 6.36 10.73
N ASP A 99 11.54 7.40 9.98
CA ASP A 99 10.67 8.56 9.77
C ASP A 99 9.63 8.25 8.69
N ILE A 100 8.39 8.05 9.12
CA ILE A 100 7.26 7.64 8.28
C ILE A 100 6.32 8.83 8.08
N PRO A 101 5.81 9.09 6.86
CA PRO A 101 4.75 10.08 6.67
C PRO A 101 3.58 9.81 7.62
N ILE A 102 3.11 10.85 8.33
CA ILE A 102 2.11 10.71 9.41
C ILE A 102 0.86 9.96 8.93
N GLN A 103 0.45 10.19 7.68
CA GLN A 103 -0.71 9.54 7.06
C GLN A 103 -0.57 8.02 6.90
N LEU A 104 0.67 7.52 6.82
CA LEU A 104 1.00 6.09 6.68
C LEU A 104 1.41 5.44 8.01
N LEU A 105 1.69 6.26 9.03
CA LEU A 105 2.24 5.80 10.30
C LEU A 105 1.35 4.75 11.00
N LYS A 106 0.02 4.93 10.97
CA LYS A 106 -0.92 3.98 11.58
C LYS A 106 -0.77 2.57 10.97
N ASN A 107 -0.76 2.49 9.63
CA ASN A 107 -0.62 1.22 8.91
C ASN A 107 0.76 0.61 9.14
N HIS A 108 1.80 1.46 9.15
CA HIS A 108 3.15 1.02 9.46
C HIS A 108 3.25 0.39 10.86
N ILE A 109 2.74 1.05 11.91
CA ILE A 109 2.84 0.54 13.29
C ILE A 109 2.17 -0.84 13.43
N GLN A 110 1.02 -1.05 12.78
CA GLN A 110 0.32 -2.34 12.79
C GLN A 110 1.15 -3.48 12.19
N LEU A 111 1.95 -3.20 11.17
CA LEU A 111 2.80 -4.19 10.51
C LEU A 111 4.18 -4.29 11.17
N CYS A 112 4.68 -3.18 11.72
CA CYS A 112 5.99 -3.07 12.34
C CYS A 112 6.06 -3.80 13.68
N ALA A 113 4.95 -3.90 14.42
CA ALA A 113 4.88 -4.70 15.64
C ALA A 113 5.08 -6.21 15.39
N ASN A 114 4.94 -6.65 14.14
CA ASN A 114 4.98 -8.05 13.74
C ASN A 114 6.23 -8.44 12.92
N SER A 115 7.20 -7.54 12.75
CA SER A 115 8.46 -7.90 12.09
C SER A 115 9.44 -8.49 13.12
N PRO A 116 9.83 -9.77 13.02
CA PRO A 116 11.02 -10.22 13.72
C PRO A 116 12.20 -9.45 13.15
N SER A 117 12.86 -8.65 14.00
CA SER A 117 14.19 -8.15 13.66
C SER A 117 15.08 -9.36 13.39
N ASP A 118 15.66 -9.40 12.19
CA ASP A 118 16.78 -10.22 11.76
C ASP A 118 17.06 -11.48 12.59
N GLU A 119 16.44 -12.60 12.22
CA GLU A 119 17.11 -13.90 12.09
C GLU A 119 16.15 -14.90 11.43
N LEU A 120 16.57 -15.45 10.30
CA LEU A 120 15.91 -16.57 9.63
C LEU A 120 16.01 -17.81 10.52
N VAL A 121 15.03 -18.03 11.39
CA VAL A 121 14.80 -19.33 12.01
C VAL A 121 13.45 -19.85 11.53
N PHE A 122 13.53 -20.70 10.51
CA PHE A 122 12.42 -21.54 10.09
C PHE A 122 12.27 -22.64 11.14
N SER A 123 11.46 -22.39 12.16
CA SER A 123 11.08 -23.42 13.12
C SER A 123 9.66 -23.86 12.80
N GLU A 124 9.55 -25.04 12.19
CA GLU A 124 8.31 -25.81 12.14
C GLU A 124 7.81 -25.99 13.58
N VAL A 125 6.68 -25.35 13.89
CA VAL A 125 6.03 -25.52 15.19
C VAL A 125 5.25 -26.83 15.12
N GLU A 126 5.84 -27.87 15.72
CA GLU A 126 5.11 -29.07 16.11
C GLU A 126 4.01 -28.67 17.10
N GLU A 127 2.84 -29.24 16.84
CA GLU A 127 1.62 -29.20 17.62
C GLU A 127 1.88 -29.76 19.02
N SER A 128 1.85 -28.90 20.05
CA SER A 128 1.77 -29.36 21.43
C SER A 128 0.86 -28.46 22.25
N GLU A 129 -0.21 -29.11 22.72
CA GLU A 129 -1.26 -28.72 23.64
C GLU A 129 -0.78 -27.80 24.78
N VAL A 130 -1.44 -26.65 24.97
CA VAL A 130 -1.25 -25.80 26.16
C VAL A 130 -2.60 -25.37 26.70
N GLU A 131 -2.80 -25.65 27.98
CA GLU A 131 -3.98 -25.36 28.79
C GLU A 131 -4.42 -23.89 28.71
N GLU A 132 -5.72 -23.66 28.88
CA GLU A 132 -6.38 -22.35 28.81
C GLU A 132 -5.68 -21.27 29.65
N VAL A 133 -4.82 -20.49 29.00
CA VAL A 133 -4.36 -19.20 29.52
C VAL A 133 -5.43 -18.19 29.16
N GLY A 134 -6.25 -17.83 30.15
CA GLY A 134 -7.32 -16.84 30.01
C GLY A 134 -6.86 -15.57 29.28
N SER A 135 -7.60 -15.20 28.24
CA SER A 135 -7.39 -14.00 27.43
C SER A 135 -7.39 -12.74 28.29
N MET A 136 -6.32 -11.95 28.24
CA MET A 136 -6.27 -10.61 28.84
C MET A 136 -6.77 -9.55 27.85
N GLN A 137 -7.51 -8.56 28.35
CA GLN A 137 -8.07 -7.45 27.58
C GLN A 137 -7.76 -6.10 28.24
N THR A 138 -7.64 -5.04 27.44
CA THR A 138 -7.42 -3.67 27.93
C THR A 138 -8.74 -2.97 28.26
N CYS A 139 -8.86 -2.34 29.42
CA CYS A 139 -10.02 -1.53 29.76
C CYS A 139 -10.08 -0.24 28.91
N PRO A 140 -11.22 0.06 28.25
CA PRO A 140 -11.33 1.30 27.45
C PRO A 140 -11.44 2.57 28.31
N VAL A 141 -11.61 2.45 29.63
CA VAL A 141 -11.76 3.60 30.55
C VAL A 141 -10.42 4.01 31.16
N CYS A 142 -9.62 3.05 31.65
CA CYS A 142 -8.34 3.32 32.32
C CYS A 142 -7.10 2.80 31.58
N THR A 143 -7.28 2.09 30.46
CA THR A 143 -6.20 1.49 29.64
C THR A 143 -5.34 0.43 30.31
N GLU A 144 -5.71 -0.03 31.51
CA GLU A 144 -5.05 -1.13 32.22
C GLU A 144 -5.52 -2.51 31.71
N LEU A 145 -4.66 -3.53 31.86
CA LEU A 145 -4.92 -4.91 31.44
C LEU A 145 -5.66 -5.70 32.52
N PHE A 146 -6.73 -6.39 32.13
CA PHE A 146 -7.49 -7.28 33.00
C PHE A 146 -7.84 -8.59 32.28
N PRO A 147 -7.93 -9.72 33.00
CA PRO A 147 -8.56 -10.94 32.51
C PRO A 147 -9.97 -10.72 31.95
N GLN A 148 -10.33 -11.45 30.89
CA GLN A 148 -11.63 -11.34 30.22
C GLN A 148 -12.83 -11.64 31.14
N ASP A 149 -12.64 -12.44 32.19
CA ASP A 149 -13.66 -12.76 33.18
C ASP A 149 -13.94 -11.61 34.18
N ILE A 150 -13.04 -10.63 34.30
CA ILE A 150 -13.21 -9.51 35.26
C ILE A 150 -13.30 -8.14 34.57
N ILE A 151 -13.07 -8.06 33.26
CA ILE A 151 -13.05 -6.79 32.52
C ILE A 151 -14.41 -6.11 32.49
N GLU A 152 -15.52 -6.87 32.40
CA GLU A 152 -16.88 -6.33 32.38
C GLU A 152 -17.27 -5.70 33.73
N ASP A 153 -16.95 -6.38 34.83
CA ASP A 153 -17.16 -5.89 36.20
C ASP A 153 -16.29 -4.67 36.50
N HIS A 154 -15.04 -4.69 36.05
CA HIS A 154 -14.14 -3.55 36.16
C HIS A 154 -14.68 -2.35 35.35
N ALA A 155 -15.01 -2.54 34.08
CA ALA A 155 -15.52 -1.47 33.20
C ALA A 155 -16.79 -0.81 33.77
N SER A 156 -17.63 -1.58 34.46
CA SER A 156 -18.85 -1.09 35.12
C SER A 156 -18.59 -0.09 36.24
N SER A 157 -17.44 -0.15 36.92
CA SER A 157 -17.11 0.71 38.07
C SER A 157 -15.92 1.66 37.80
N CYS A 158 -15.21 1.47 36.70
CA CYS A 158 -13.98 2.22 36.39
C CYS A 158 -14.25 3.72 36.20
N GLY A 159 -15.40 4.09 35.62
CA GLY A 159 -15.80 5.47 35.37
C GLY A 159 -16.18 6.28 36.61
N GLU A 160 -16.44 5.64 37.74
CA GLU A 160 -16.95 6.32 38.95
C GLU A 160 -15.84 6.90 39.85
N ARG A 161 -14.56 6.63 39.55
CA ARG A 161 -13.43 7.01 40.40
C ARG A 161 -12.87 8.42 40.17
N LEU A 162 -13.40 9.18 39.21
CA LEU A 162 -12.95 10.54 38.91
C LEU A 162 -13.63 11.66 39.73
N THR A 163 -14.48 11.33 40.71
CA THR A 163 -15.04 12.33 41.63
C THR A 163 -14.87 11.92 43.09
N LYS A 164 -13.62 11.79 43.56
CA LYS A 164 -13.35 12.06 44.98
C LYS A 164 -13.02 13.54 45.09
N ALA A 165 -14.08 14.33 45.32
CA ALA A 165 -13.96 15.73 45.69
C ALA A 165 -12.97 15.86 46.85
N VAL A 166 -12.03 16.79 46.68
CA VAL A 166 -11.24 17.35 47.76
C VAL A 166 -12.21 17.97 48.76
N LEU A 167 -12.36 17.35 49.94
CA LEU A 167 -12.61 18.00 51.23
C LEU A 167 -12.01 17.12 52.33
#